data_AF-A0A517SU22-F1
#
_entry.id   AF-A0A517SU22-F1
#
_cell.length_a   1.000
_cell.length_b   1.000
_cell.length_c   1.000
_cell.angle_alpha   90.00
_cell.angle_beta   90.00
_cell.angle_gamma   90.00
#
_symmetry.space_group_name_H-M   'P 1'
#
loop_
_entity.id
_entity.type
_entity.pdbx_description
1 polymer ?
#
loop_
_entity_poly.entity_id
_entity_poly.type
_entity_poly.pdbx_seq_one_letter_code
_entity_poly.pdbx_strand_id
1 'polypeptide(L)'
;MNQTFTRLTGVALLIAAIASCNAVAQTADKGPSEALHQGQSHVGLSETAGPHGGSVRQANGVQIETVVNQGGIQLFLYDRADKPMAVNQGRGVASLRVTGNAKRYRYDLLPDGKGALTAPVNLAKIAGRQIELEIQLIGISAANGRIALQEVASVPLSEMQLAEVAIARQKICPVSGKPLGSMGQPVVVDVDGGQVYVCCAGCADAVKADPAKYAGGRAKITVTPLTEADTALIKKQAKCPVMDESLGSMGQPIKVMVGDKPIFLCCKGCIKKIKAEPAKYLAMVSDKTPPGQASAKSAAFVPAGSEKVRDGVFKVSTADAPFIAAQKRCPVMDEPLDAMGGPYKVNASGKAIYICCPGCAKKIAADPKKYLDILTKQGVTAPLLR
;
A
#
# COMPACT_ATOMS: atom_id res chain seq x y z
N MET A 1 16.45 75.59 -17.87
CA MET A 1 15.90 76.94 -17.66
C MET A 1 15.06 77.28 -18.89
N ASN A 2 13.78 77.61 -18.69
CA ASN A 2 12.85 78.34 -19.58
C ASN A 2 12.90 78.07 -21.10
N GLN A 3 11.87 77.41 -21.66
CA GLN A 3 10.57 77.98 -22.06
C GLN A 3 10.57 78.67 -23.44
N THR A 4 9.77 78.07 -24.34
CA THR A 4 8.79 78.66 -25.27
C THR A 4 9.26 79.54 -26.45
N PHE A 5 8.81 79.19 -27.67
CA PHE A 5 7.94 79.95 -28.60
C PHE A 5 7.95 79.21 -29.95
N THR A 6 6.98 78.35 -30.30
CA THR A 6 5.60 78.61 -30.76
C THR A 6 5.50 79.56 -31.96
N ARG A 7 5.08 79.03 -33.13
CA ARG A 7 3.89 79.42 -33.92
C ARG A 7 3.80 78.54 -35.19
N LEU A 8 2.73 77.74 -35.34
CA LEU A 8 1.43 78.07 -36.00
C LEU A 8 1.66 78.39 -37.49
N THR A 9 1.14 77.68 -38.48
CA THR A 9 -0.27 77.31 -38.82
C THR A 9 -0.21 76.41 -40.09
N GLY A 10 -1.09 75.48 -40.44
CA GLY A 10 -2.40 75.06 -39.96
C GLY A 10 -3.12 74.21 -41.04
N VAL A 11 -4.04 73.35 -40.58
CA VAL A 11 -5.38 73.02 -41.16
C VAL A 11 -5.41 72.21 -42.49
N ALA A 12 -6.20 71.16 -42.74
CA ALA A 12 -7.41 70.52 -42.18
C ALA A 12 -7.38 69.01 -42.60
N LEU A 13 -7.89 67.99 -41.91
CA LEU A 13 -9.17 67.67 -41.23
C LEU A 13 -9.97 66.64 -42.04
N LEU A 14 -10.28 65.47 -41.44
CA LEU A 14 -11.57 64.74 -41.44
C LEU A 14 -11.32 63.39 -40.70
N ILE A 15 -11.62 63.25 -39.40
CA ILE A 15 -12.91 63.07 -38.69
C ILE A 15 -13.57 61.70 -38.91
N ALA A 16 -13.57 60.87 -37.86
CA ALA A 16 -14.74 60.43 -37.07
C ALA A 16 -14.38 59.14 -36.30
N ALA A 17 -14.87 58.82 -35.10
CA ALA A 17 -15.31 59.54 -33.90
C ALA A 17 -15.44 58.42 -32.82
N ILE A 18 -14.73 58.51 -31.68
CA ILE A 18 -15.24 58.80 -30.31
C ILE A 18 -16.13 57.66 -29.74
N ALA A 19 -15.65 56.81 -28.82
CA ALA A 19 -15.56 56.98 -27.34
C ALA A 19 -16.93 56.86 -26.62
N SER A 20 -17.08 56.47 -25.35
CA SER A 20 -16.21 56.56 -24.17
C SER A 20 -16.75 55.66 -23.03
N CYS A 21 -15.87 55.28 -22.07
CA CYS A 21 -15.99 55.38 -20.59
C CYS A 21 -17.32 54.93 -19.88
N ASN A 22 -17.35 54.24 -18.73
CA ASN A 22 -16.66 54.50 -17.46
C ASN A 22 -16.95 53.38 -16.41
N ALA A 23 -16.20 53.39 -15.32
CA ALA A 23 -16.15 52.42 -14.22
C ALA A 23 -17.32 52.46 -13.20
N VAL A 24 -17.42 51.44 -12.32
CA VAL A 24 -17.38 51.49 -10.84
C VAL A 24 -17.91 50.17 -10.22
N ALA A 25 -17.32 49.77 -9.10
CA ALA A 25 -17.58 48.54 -8.34
C ALA A 25 -18.71 48.67 -7.29
N GLN A 26 -19.35 47.54 -6.95
CA GLN A 26 -19.68 47.01 -5.60
C GLN A 26 -21.00 46.21 -5.59
N THR A 27 -20.97 45.01 -5.00
CA THR A 27 -21.86 44.46 -3.94
C THR A 27 -21.95 42.93 -4.01
N ALA A 28 -22.06 42.30 -2.84
CA ALA A 28 -22.09 40.87 -2.61
C ALA A 28 -23.53 40.35 -2.47
N ASP A 29 -23.85 39.16 -2.98
CA ASP A 29 -24.72 38.19 -2.29
C ASP A 29 -24.68 36.77 -2.94
N LYS A 30 -25.18 35.80 -2.18
CA LYS A 30 -25.06 34.34 -2.24
C LYS A 30 -25.80 33.60 -3.39
N GLY A 31 -25.12 32.56 -3.93
CA GLY A 31 -25.64 31.28 -4.46
C GLY A 31 -26.37 31.29 -5.82
N PRO A 32 -26.58 30.13 -6.50
CA PRO A 32 -26.00 28.78 -6.38
C PRO A 32 -25.10 28.41 -7.59
N SER A 33 -24.09 27.55 -7.39
CA SER A 33 -23.27 27.04 -8.50
C SER A 33 -23.91 25.80 -9.14
N GLU A 34 -24.61 26.01 -10.25
CA GLU A 34 -24.87 24.96 -11.24
C GLU A 34 -24.45 25.49 -12.61
N ALA A 35 -23.25 25.11 -13.05
CA ALA A 35 -22.89 25.04 -14.47
C ALA A 35 -21.55 24.30 -14.63
N LEU A 36 -21.67 23.03 -15.03
CA LEU A 36 -20.84 22.41 -16.06
C LEU A 36 -19.32 22.41 -15.82
N HIS A 37 -18.88 21.52 -14.93
CA HIS A 37 -17.60 20.84 -15.14
C HIS A 37 -17.81 19.76 -16.22
N GLN A 38 -17.47 20.11 -17.45
CA GLN A 38 -17.16 19.12 -18.47
C GLN A 38 -16.00 18.27 -17.93
N GLY A 39 -16.35 17.07 -17.48
CA GLY A 39 -15.41 16.03 -17.13
C GLY A 39 -14.51 15.77 -18.33
N GLN A 40 -13.23 16.12 -18.17
CA GLN A 40 -12.17 15.49 -18.94
C GLN A 40 -12.22 14.01 -18.59
N SER A 41 -12.91 13.27 -19.44
CA SER A 41 -12.94 11.83 -19.48
C SER A 41 -11.51 11.39 -19.79
N HIS A 42 -10.78 11.05 -18.74
CA HIS A 42 -9.67 10.11 -18.86
C HIS A 42 -10.26 8.83 -19.45
N VAL A 43 -10.07 8.66 -20.76
CA VAL A 43 -10.33 7.39 -21.44
C VAL A 43 -9.42 6.37 -20.77
N GLY A 44 -10.00 5.57 -19.88
CA GLY A 44 -9.36 4.41 -19.30
C GLY A 44 -9.10 3.42 -20.42
N LEU A 45 -7.87 3.41 -20.93
CA LEU A 45 -7.36 2.33 -21.76
C LEU A 45 -7.24 1.10 -20.85
N SER A 46 -8.11 0.13 -21.05
CA SER A 46 -7.89 -1.22 -20.56
C SER A 46 -6.65 -1.76 -21.28
N GLU A 47 -5.49 -1.70 -20.62
CA GLU A 47 -4.25 -2.28 -21.13
C GLU A 47 -4.29 -3.79 -20.89
N THR A 48 -4.86 -4.53 -21.85
CA THR A 48 -4.72 -5.99 -21.87
C THR A 48 -3.27 -6.31 -22.19
N ALA A 49 -2.55 -6.89 -21.23
CA ALA A 49 -1.21 -7.41 -21.47
C ALA A 49 -1.29 -8.55 -22.50
N GLY A 50 -0.38 -8.54 -23.48
CA GLY A 50 -0.33 -9.57 -24.51
C GLY A 50 0.28 -10.88 -24.00
N PRO A 51 0.32 -11.94 -24.85
CA PRO A 51 0.85 -13.25 -24.50
C PRO A 51 2.29 -13.27 -23.98
N HIS A 52 3.11 -12.28 -24.35
CA HIS A 52 4.49 -12.11 -23.93
C HIS A 52 4.64 -11.09 -22.79
N GLY A 53 3.53 -10.64 -22.21
CA GLY A 53 3.50 -9.62 -21.15
C GLY A 53 3.73 -8.19 -21.63
N GLY A 54 3.66 -7.96 -22.95
CA GLY A 54 3.81 -6.63 -23.55
C GLY A 54 2.52 -5.81 -23.56
N SER A 55 2.63 -4.52 -23.89
CA SER A 55 1.47 -3.66 -24.15
C SER A 55 0.88 -3.97 -25.52
N VAL A 56 -0.43 -4.18 -25.59
CA VAL A 56 -1.12 -4.40 -26.87
C VAL A 56 -1.76 -3.11 -27.37
N ARG A 57 -1.54 -2.79 -28.65
CA ARG A 57 -2.15 -1.67 -29.38
C ARG A 57 -2.65 -2.15 -30.74
N GLN A 58 -3.75 -1.59 -31.21
CA GLN A 58 -4.26 -1.88 -32.55
C GLN A 58 -3.95 -0.74 -33.51
N ALA A 59 -3.45 -1.07 -34.70
CA ALA A 59 -3.21 -0.10 -35.76
C ALA A 59 -3.43 -0.76 -37.14
N ASN A 60 -4.21 -0.10 -38.00
CA ASN A 60 -4.53 -0.58 -39.36
C ASN A 60 -5.03 -2.03 -39.43
N GLY A 61 -5.82 -2.46 -38.43
CA GLY A 61 -6.41 -3.80 -38.38
C GLY A 61 -5.45 -4.91 -37.95
N VAL A 62 -4.25 -4.55 -37.48
CA VAL A 62 -3.25 -5.45 -36.88
C VAL A 62 -3.15 -5.12 -35.40
N GLN A 63 -3.09 -6.15 -34.55
CA GLN A 63 -2.72 -5.98 -33.15
C GLN A 63 -1.21 -6.11 -33.00
N ILE A 64 -0.61 -5.22 -32.24
CA ILE A 64 0.83 -5.13 -32.02
C ILE A 64 1.05 -5.20 -30.52
N GLU A 65 1.74 -6.24 -30.09
CA GLU A 65 2.24 -6.37 -28.73
C GLU A 65 3.68 -5.85 -28.68
N THR A 66 3.91 -4.80 -27.91
CA THR A 66 5.22 -4.24 -27.66
C THR A 66 5.77 -4.74 -26.32
N VAL A 67 6.87 -5.47 -26.38
CA VAL A 67 7.64 -5.91 -25.21
C VAL A 67 8.89 -5.06 -25.09
N VAL A 68 9.02 -4.35 -23.97
CA VAL A 68 10.21 -3.57 -23.63
C VAL A 68 10.91 -4.21 -22.45
N ASN A 69 12.19 -4.54 -22.62
CA ASN A 69 13.05 -5.01 -21.55
C ASN A 69 14.42 -4.31 -21.63
N GLN A 70 15.35 -4.66 -20.73
CA GLN A 70 16.68 -4.02 -20.72
C GLN A 70 17.56 -4.40 -21.92
N GLY A 71 17.24 -5.49 -22.61
CA GLY A 71 17.94 -5.97 -23.80
C GLY A 71 17.39 -5.40 -25.11
N GLY A 72 16.23 -4.76 -25.10
CA GLY A 72 15.70 -4.06 -26.25
C GLY A 72 14.18 -4.00 -26.34
N ILE A 73 13.71 -3.80 -27.57
CA ILE A 73 12.30 -3.70 -27.93
C ILE A 73 11.97 -4.89 -28.83
N GLN A 74 10.86 -5.58 -28.57
CA GLN A 74 10.34 -6.66 -29.41
C GLN A 74 8.87 -6.39 -29.74
N LEU A 75 8.48 -6.59 -30.99
CA LEU A 75 7.11 -6.44 -31.45
C LEU A 75 6.61 -7.77 -31.99
N PHE A 76 5.48 -8.23 -31.45
CA PHE A 76 4.72 -9.37 -31.95
C PHE A 76 3.45 -8.87 -32.60
N LEU A 77 3.13 -9.39 -33.78
CA LEU A 77 1.99 -8.95 -34.57
C LEU A 77 0.94 -10.05 -34.61
N TYR A 78 -0.33 -9.68 -34.44
CA TYR A 78 -1.47 -10.58 -34.50
C TYR A 78 -2.55 -10.02 -35.42
N ASP A 79 -3.29 -10.92 -36.07
CA ASP A 79 -4.44 -10.54 -36.89
C ASP A 79 -5.68 -10.22 -36.03
N ARG A 80 -6.83 -9.97 -36.67
CA ARG A 80 -8.10 -9.68 -35.97
C ARG A 80 -8.68 -10.89 -35.23
N ALA A 81 -8.15 -12.09 -35.46
CA ALA A 81 -8.54 -13.33 -34.80
C ALA A 81 -7.48 -13.78 -33.77
N ASP A 82 -6.62 -12.85 -33.33
CA ASP A 82 -5.53 -13.07 -32.37
C ASP A 82 -4.49 -14.11 -32.82
N LYS A 83 -4.40 -14.40 -34.12
CA LYS A 83 -3.39 -15.34 -34.65
C LYS A 83 -2.08 -14.62 -34.94
N PRO A 84 -0.93 -15.19 -34.53
CA PRO A 84 0.38 -14.62 -34.84
C PRO A 84 0.58 -14.44 -36.34
N MET A 85 1.10 -13.28 -36.72
CA MET A 85 1.38 -12.91 -38.10
C MET A 85 2.87 -13.07 -38.44
N ALA A 86 3.16 -13.48 -39.67
CA ALA A 86 4.54 -13.57 -40.15
C ALA A 86 5.14 -12.17 -40.36
N VAL A 87 6.32 -11.93 -39.77
CA VAL A 87 7.02 -10.64 -39.84
C VAL A 87 8.31 -10.68 -40.66
N ASN A 88 8.61 -11.78 -41.36
CA ASN A 88 9.89 -12.01 -42.04
C ASN A 88 10.24 -10.92 -43.08
N GLN A 89 9.24 -10.34 -43.74
CA GLN A 89 9.40 -9.22 -44.67
C GLN A 89 9.16 -7.85 -44.02
N GLY A 90 8.70 -7.85 -42.77
CA GLY A 90 8.46 -6.66 -41.98
C GLY A 90 9.75 -5.93 -41.66
N ARG A 91 9.72 -4.61 -41.74
CA ARG A 91 10.79 -3.73 -41.28
C ARG A 91 10.16 -2.57 -40.56
N GLY A 92 10.89 -1.94 -39.66
CA GLY A 92 10.36 -0.78 -38.98
C GLY A 92 11.41 0.06 -38.30
N VAL A 93 10.92 1.10 -37.64
CA VAL A 93 11.70 2.04 -36.86
C VAL A 93 10.98 2.28 -35.55
N ALA A 94 11.68 2.15 -34.44
CA ALA A 94 11.25 2.60 -33.12
C ALA A 94 12.02 3.89 -32.76
N SER A 95 11.30 4.99 -32.63
CA SER A 95 11.84 6.24 -32.07
C SER A 95 11.50 6.29 -30.58
N LEU A 96 12.52 6.13 -29.75
CA LEU A 96 12.44 6.12 -28.29
C LEU A 96 12.80 7.49 -27.72
N ARG A 97 12.00 7.96 -26.77
CA ARG A 97 12.28 9.13 -25.96
C ARG A 97 12.05 8.80 -24.50
N VAL A 98 12.99 9.16 -23.63
CA VAL A 98 12.73 9.07 -22.19
C VAL A 98 11.80 10.21 -21.79
N THR A 99 10.72 9.93 -21.07
CA THR A 99 9.73 10.95 -20.68
C THR A 99 10.42 12.11 -19.95
N GLY A 100 10.12 13.34 -20.38
CA GLY A 100 10.75 14.57 -19.88
C GLY A 100 12.14 14.88 -20.45
N ASN A 101 12.68 14.06 -21.36
CA ASN A 101 13.91 14.36 -22.10
C ASN A 101 13.60 14.81 -23.53
N ALA A 102 14.31 15.82 -24.03
CA ALA A 102 14.16 16.29 -25.41
C ALA A 102 14.78 15.34 -26.44
N LYS A 103 15.79 14.56 -26.05
CA LYS A 103 16.56 13.70 -26.96
C LYS A 103 15.76 12.46 -27.36
N ARG A 104 15.67 12.24 -28.67
CA ARG A 104 15.09 11.02 -29.28
C ARG A 104 16.20 10.13 -29.82
N TYR A 105 16.02 8.83 -29.67
CA TYR A 105 16.91 7.79 -30.19
C TYR A 105 16.12 6.95 -31.18
N ARG A 106 16.72 6.65 -32.33
CA ARG A 106 16.08 5.87 -33.39
C ARG A 106 16.74 4.50 -33.46
N TYR A 107 15.92 3.46 -33.49
CA TYR A 107 16.35 2.07 -33.61
C TYR A 107 15.61 1.39 -34.75
N ASP A 108 16.34 0.65 -35.58
CA ASP A 108 15.72 -0.14 -36.64
C ASP A 108 15.18 -1.45 -36.06
N LEU A 109 13.97 -1.81 -36.48
CA LEU A 109 13.27 -3.03 -36.11
C LEU A 109 13.40 -4.04 -37.24
N LEU A 110 14.07 -5.14 -36.95
CA LEU A 110 14.35 -6.21 -37.91
C LEU A 110 13.77 -7.55 -37.44
N PRO A 111 13.37 -8.44 -38.35
CA PRO A 111 12.88 -9.77 -37.99
C PRO A 111 13.97 -10.56 -37.26
N ASP A 112 13.61 -11.21 -36.16
CA ASP A 112 14.53 -12.06 -35.39
C ASP A 112 14.54 -13.54 -35.84
N GLY A 113 13.69 -13.88 -36.81
CA GLY A 113 13.49 -15.26 -37.28
C GLY A 113 12.65 -16.14 -36.34
N LYS A 114 12.16 -15.60 -35.22
CA LYS A 114 11.30 -16.26 -34.22
C LYS A 114 9.88 -15.69 -34.17
N GLY A 115 9.56 -14.80 -35.11
CA GLY A 115 8.23 -14.20 -35.24
C GLY A 115 8.10 -12.80 -34.66
N ALA A 116 9.20 -12.17 -34.22
CA ALA A 116 9.18 -10.80 -33.73
C ALA A 116 9.99 -9.85 -34.62
N LEU A 117 9.58 -8.58 -34.65
CA LEU A 117 10.47 -7.48 -35.07
C LEU A 117 11.19 -6.96 -33.83
N THR A 118 12.52 -6.93 -33.87
CA THR A 118 13.34 -6.63 -32.69
C THR A 118 14.32 -5.50 -32.96
N ALA A 119 14.56 -4.71 -31.92
CA ALA A 119 15.64 -3.75 -31.84
C ALA A 119 16.48 -4.11 -30.61
N PRO A 120 17.59 -4.86 -30.75
CA PRO A 120 18.47 -5.18 -29.63
C PRO A 120 19.22 -3.91 -29.21
N VAL A 121 18.91 -3.40 -28.02
CA VAL A 121 19.53 -2.20 -27.47
C VAL A 121 19.63 -2.31 -25.96
N ASN A 122 20.79 -1.93 -25.41
CA ASN A 122 20.98 -1.87 -23.97
C ASN A 122 20.21 -0.68 -23.36
N LEU A 123 19.04 -0.97 -22.79
CA LEU A 123 18.18 -0.02 -22.08
C LEU A 123 18.41 -0.02 -20.56
N ALA A 124 19.38 -0.79 -20.04
CA ALA A 124 19.61 -0.93 -18.59
C ALA A 124 19.86 0.41 -17.87
N LYS A 125 20.47 1.40 -18.56
CA LYS A 125 20.74 2.75 -18.02
C LYS A 125 19.48 3.58 -17.76
N ILE A 126 18.36 3.19 -18.37
CA ILE A 126 17.06 3.86 -18.21
C ILE A 126 16.02 2.94 -17.56
N ALA A 127 16.46 1.84 -16.94
CA ALA A 127 15.59 0.96 -16.18
C ALA A 127 14.84 1.73 -15.07
N GLY A 128 13.57 1.39 -14.88
CA GLY A 128 12.65 2.09 -13.98
C GLY A 128 12.10 3.41 -14.52
N ARG A 129 12.48 3.85 -15.73
CA ARG A 129 11.97 5.08 -16.36
C ARG A 129 10.85 4.78 -17.35
N GLN A 130 9.93 5.74 -17.47
CA GLN A 130 8.97 5.78 -18.56
C GLN A 130 9.65 6.25 -19.85
N ILE A 131 9.27 5.63 -20.95
CA ILE A 131 9.69 5.96 -22.30
C ILE A 131 8.45 6.15 -23.16
N GLU A 132 8.54 7.09 -24.10
CA GLU A 132 7.61 7.23 -25.19
C GLU A 132 8.22 6.52 -26.41
N LEU A 133 7.43 5.69 -27.06
CA LEU A 133 7.79 4.96 -28.27
C LEU A 133 6.90 5.43 -29.41
N GLU A 134 7.54 5.84 -30.50
CA GLU A 134 6.90 6.07 -31.78
C GLU A 134 7.39 5.01 -32.76
N ILE A 135 6.51 4.11 -33.17
CA ILE A 135 6.83 2.94 -33.99
C ILE A 135 6.24 3.14 -35.38
N GLN A 136 7.04 2.86 -36.40
CA GLN A 136 6.62 2.85 -37.80
C GLN A 136 7.04 1.53 -38.45
N LEU A 137 6.09 0.79 -39.01
CA LEU A 137 6.30 -0.51 -39.64
C LEU A 137 5.90 -0.47 -41.13
N ILE A 138 6.60 -1.27 -41.92
CA ILE A 138 6.36 -1.52 -43.34
C ILE A 138 6.54 -3.01 -43.65
N GLY A 139 6.00 -3.48 -44.78
CA GLY A 139 6.19 -4.87 -45.21
C GLY A 139 5.43 -5.90 -44.37
N ILE A 140 4.34 -5.48 -43.72
CA ILE A 140 3.46 -6.35 -42.94
C ILE A 140 2.34 -6.83 -43.85
N SER A 141 2.29 -8.13 -44.14
CA SER A 141 1.47 -8.72 -45.20
C SER A 141 -0.04 -8.48 -45.07
N ALA A 142 -0.58 -8.36 -43.85
CA ALA A 142 -2.02 -8.11 -43.65
C ALA A 142 -2.39 -6.63 -43.53
N ALA A 143 -1.42 -5.72 -43.52
CA ALA A 143 -1.67 -4.28 -43.45
C ALA A 143 -1.44 -3.64 -44.82
N ASN A 144 -2.46 -2.96 -45.34
CA ASN A 144 -2.34 -2.16 -46.55
C ASN A 144 -1.54 -0.89 -46.24
N GLY A 145 -0.21 -0.98 -46.37
CA GLY A 145 0.70 0.17 -46.28
C GLY A 145 1.46 0.30 -44.97
N ARG A 146 1.79 1.55 -44.59
CA ARG A 146 2.58 1.86 -43.39
C ARG A 146 1.70 1.74 -42.15
N ILE A 147 2.21 1.10 -41.11
CA ILE A 147 1.58 1.10 -39.78
C ILE A 147 2.36 2.06 -38.90
N ALA A 148 1.67 2.93 -38.17
CA ALA A 148 2.29 3.81 -37.19
C ALA A 148 1.51 3.78 -35.88
N LEU A 149 2.21 3.77 -34.76
CA LEU A 149 1.60 3.88 -33.43
C LEU A 149 2.52 4.64 -32.48
N GLN A 150 1.91 5.22 -31.45
CA GLN A 150 2.61 5.86 -30.35
C GLN A 150 2.11 5.28 -29.04
N GLU A 151 3.03 5.01 -28.12
CA GLU A 151 2.69 4.53 -26.79
C GLU A 151 3.70 4.99 -25.74
N VAL A 152 3.30 4.87 -24.47
CA VAL A 152 4.18 5.05 -23.33
C VAL A 152 4.42 3.68 -22.72
N ALA A 153 5.68 3.29 -22.59
CA ALA A 153 6.10 2.05 -21.96
C ALA A 153 7.03 2.35 -20.77
N SER A 154 7.27 1.36 -19.91
CA SER A 154 8.29 1.46 -18.87
C SER A 154 9.39 0.43 -19.14
N VAL A 155 10.65 0.81 -18.91
CA VAL A 155 11.75 -0.16 -18.97
C VAL A 155 11.80 -0.86 -17.60
N PRO A 156 11.50 -2.16 -17.51
CA PRO A 156 11.47 -2.84 -16.22
C PRO A 156 12.87 -2.91 -15.59
N LEU A 157 12.90 -2.95 -14.25
CA LEU A 157 14.10 -3.30 -13.50
C LEU A 157 14.42 -4.80 -13.71
N SER A 158 15.70 -5.16 -13.74
CA SER A 158 16.11 -6.55 -13.78
C SER A 158 15.86 -7.22 -12.43
N GLU A 159 15.81 -8.55 -12.39
CA GLU A 159 15.70 -9.30 -11.13
C GLU A 159 16.77 -8.89 -10.12
N MET A 160 18.00 -8.68 -10.59
CA MET A 160 19.12 -8.23 -9.76
C MET A 160 18.87 -6.83 -9.17
N GLN A 161 18.37 -5.89 -9.96
CA GLN A 161 18.04 -4.54 -9.48
C GLN A 161 16.83 -4.54 -8.54
N LEU A 162 15.82 -5.36 -8.82
CA LEU A 162 14.67 -5.57 -7.91
C LEU A 162 15.16 -6.13 -6.57
N ALA A 163 16.07 -7.11 -6.59
CA ALA A 163 16.67 -7.66 -5.40
C ALA A 163 17.48 -6.61 -4.62
N GLU A 164 18.29 -5.78 -5.30
CA GLU A 164 19.01 -4.68 -4.66
C GLU A 164 18.07 -3.67 -3.99
N VAL A 165 16.99 -3.27 -4.66
CA VAL A 165 15.97 -2.38 -4.08
C VAL A 165 15.29 -3.04 -2.88
N ALA A 166 14.95 -4.32 -2.96
CA ALA A 166 14.34 -5.06 -1.86
C ALA A 166 15.30 -5.20 -0.66
N ILE A 167 16.57 -5.54 -0.90
CA ILE A 167 17.64 -5.59 0.10
C ILE A 167 17.83 -4.21 0.75
N ALA A 168 17.88 -3.15 -0.04
CA ALA A 168 18.04 -1.77 0.45
C ALA A 168 16.83 -1.29 1.26
N ARG A 169 15.62 -1.79 0.96
CA ARG A 169 14.43 -1.56 1.76
C ARG A 169 14.47 -2.33 3.08
N GLN A 170 14.89 -3.59 3.05
CA GLN A 170 14.92 -4.47 4.22
C GLN A 170 16.04 -4.08 5.21
N LYS A 171 17.23 -3.74 4.69
CA LYS A 171 18.46 -3.29 5.38
C LYS A 171 19.09 -4.27 6.37
N ILE A 172 18.29 -5.04 7.11
CA ILE A 172 18.70 -5.87 8.23
C ILE A 172 18.24 -7.31 8.01
N CYS A 173 19.11 -8.27 8.29
CA CYS A 173 18.76 -9.69 8.31
C CYS A 173 17.77 -9.95 9.46
N PRO A 174 16.58 -10.53 9.20
CA PRO A 174 15.56 -10.75 10.23
C PRO A 174 16.01 -11.79 11.26
N VAL A 175 16.87 -12.74 10.87
CA VAL A 175 17.41 -13.77 11.75
C VAL A 175 18.53 -13.22 12.64
N SER A 176 19.62 -12.73 12.03
CA SER A 176 20.82 -12.33 12.78
C SER A 176 20.78 -10.90 13.33
N GLY A 177 19.89 -10.04 12.82
CA GLY A 177 19.83 -8.63 13.17
C GLY A 177 20.98 -7.77 12.66
N LYS A 178 21.89 -8.34 11.85
CA LYS A 178 23.01 -7.62 11.23
C LYS A 178 22.60 -7.00 9.89
N PRO A 179 23.27 -5.92 9.45
CA PRO A 179 23.01 -5.32 8.14
C PRO A 179 23.19 -6.31 6.99
N LEU A 180 22.25 -6.33 6.05
CA LEU A 180 22.41 -7.08 4.79
C LEU A 180 23.61 -6.51 4.02
N GLY A 181 24.44 -7.38 3.46
CA GLY A 181 25.72 -7.02 2.83
C GLY A 181 26.94 -7.11 3.76
N SER A 182 26.76 -7.13 5.09
CA SER A 182 27.88 -7.23 6.04
C SER A 182 28.54 -8.61 6.10
N MET A 183 27.93 -9.64 5.49
CA MET A 183 28.48 -10.99 5.39
C MET A 183 28.57 -11.47 3.93
N GLY A 184 28.69 -10.53 2.98
CA GLY A 184 28.64 -10.82 1.55
C GLY A 184 27.25 -10.67 0.96
N GLN A 185 27.04 -11.26 -0.22
CA GLN A 185 25.79 -11.13 -0.97
C GLN A 185 24.63 -11.75 -0.18
N PRO A 186 23.54 -11.00 0.08
CA PRO A 186 22.36 -11.54 0.76
C PRO A 186 21.76 -12.73 0.01
N VAL A 187 21.36 -13.75 0.76
CA VAL A 187 20.66 -14.92 0.25
C VAL A 187 19.15 -14.65 0.27
N VAL A 188 18.45 -14.92 -0.81
CA VAL A 188 16.99 -14.84 -0.89
C VAL A 188 16.34 -16.14 -0.41
N VAL A 189 15.27 -16.04 0.36
CA VAL A 189 14.42 -17.17 0.77
C VAL A 189 12.98 -16.80 0.47
N ASP A 190 12.31 -17.62 -0.33
CA ASP A 190 10.88 -17.50 -0.59
C ASP A 190 10.09 -17.96 0.64
N VAL A 191 9.12 -17.14 1.06
CA VAL A 191 8.21 -17.42 2.18
C VAL A 191 6.78 -17.09 1.74
N ASP A 192 5.78 -17.70 2.38
CA ASP A 192 4.37 -17.44 2.05
C ASP A 192 4.07 -15.94 2.21
N GLY A 193 3.87 -15.25 1.07
CA GLY A 193 3.62 -13.81 1.02
C GLY A 193 4.80 -12.93 0.56
N GLY A 194 5.95 -13.49 0.17
CA GLY A 194 7.01 -12.73 -0.50
C GLY A 194 8.43 -13.32 -0.36
N GLN A 195 9.43 -12.48 -0.63
CA GLN A 195 10.84 -12.83 -0.50
C GLN A 195 11.46 -12.16 0.73
N VAL A 196 12.25 -12.93 1.47
CA VAL A 196 13.04 -12.45 2.61
C VAL A 196 14.53 -12.61 2.30
N TYR A 197 15.29 -11.54 2.49
CA TYR A 197 16.74 -11.57 2.31
C TYR A 197 17.44 -11.82 3.65
N VAL A 198 18.41 -12.71 3.67
CA VAL A 198 19.20 -13.05 4.86
C VAL A 198 20.69 -12.91 4.59
N CYS A 199 21.48 -12.72 5.64
CA CYS A 199 22.91 -12.43 5.49
C CYS A 199 23.78 -13.65 5.16
N CYS A 200 23.31 -14.89 5.38
CA CYS A 200 24.09 -16.10 5.17
C CYS A 200 23.21 -17.36 5.07
N ALA A 201 23.79 -18.47 4.63
CA ALA A 201 23.11 -19.78 4.50
C ALA A 201 22.48 -20.26 5.81
N GLY A 202 23.18 -20.15 6.95
CA GLY A 202 22.61 -20.55 8.24
C GLY A 202 21.38 -19.71 8.66
N CYS A 203 21.30 -18.45 8.23
CA CYS A 203 20.07 -17.68 8.41
C CYS A 203 18.97 -18.11 7.43
N ALA A 204 19.32 -18.59 6.24
CA ALA A 204 18.34 -19.12 5.29
C ALA A 204 17.69 -20.40 5.84
N ASP A 205 18.49 -21.28 6.44
CA ASP A 205 17.99 -22.50 7.08
C ASP A 205 17.06 -22.18 8.26
N ALA A 206 17.39 -21.16 9.05
CA ALA A 206 16.51 -20.69 10.13
C ALA A 206 15.17 -20.14 9.61
N VAL A 207 15.15 -19.43 8.46
CA VAL A 207 13.90 -18.98 7.83
C VAL A 207 13.09 -20.15 7.31
N LYS A 208 13.73 -21.15 6.67
CA LYS A 208 13.05 -22.35 6.17
C LYS A 208 12.44 -23.19 7.30
N ALA A 209 13.08 -23.22 8.47
CA ALA A 209 12.58 -23.95 9.62
C ALA A 209 11.33 -23.30 10.26
N ASP A 210 11.20 -21.97 10.18
CA ASP A 210 10.04 -21.23 10.72
C ASP A 210 9.70 -20.01 9.83
N PRO A 211 9.10 -20.24 8.64
CA PRO A 211 8.84 -19.17 7.68
C PRO A 211 7.88 -18.10 8.22
N ALA A 212 6.85 -18.54 8.96
CA ALA A 212 5.82 -17.66 9.52
C ALA A 212 6.41 -16.62 10.50
N LYS A 213 7.44 -17.00 11.25
CA LYS A 213 8.14 -16.09 12.18
C LYS A 213 8.91 -14.97 11.46
N TYR A 214 9.41 -15.22 10.25
CA TYR A 214 10.29 -14.28 9.53
C TYR A 214 9.65 -13.62 8.31
N ALA A 215 8.46 -14.07 7.88
CA ALA A 215 7.74 -13.52 6.72
C ALA A 215 7.42 -12.02 6.86
N GLY A 216 7.14 -11.54 8.07
CA GLY A 216 6.91 -10.12 8.35
C GLY A 216 8.18 -9.27 8.43
N GLY A 217 9.36 -9.88 8.21
CA GLY A 217 10.64 -9.23 8.44
C GLY A 217 10.86 -8.85 9.90
N ARG A 218 11.79 -7.92 10.13
CA ARG A 218 12.11 -7.43 11.48
C ARG A 218 11.28 -6.19 11.81
N ALA A 219 10.67 -6.16 12.99
CA ALA A 219 9.89 -5.01 13.47
C ALA A 219 10.72 -3.71 13.42
N LYS A 220 10.11 -2.63 12.93
CA LYS A 220 10.75 -1.30 12.87
C LYS A 220 11.00 -0.78 14.29
N ILE A 221 12.21 -0.32 14.55
CA ILE A 221 12.61 0.18 15.87
C ILE A 221 12.78 1.70 15.80
N THR A 222 11.95 2.44 16.53
CA THR A 222 12.00 3.89 16.58
C THR A 222 12.05 4.38 18.02
N VAL A 223 12.83 5.42 18.27
CA VAL A 223 12.83 6.11 19.56
C VAL A 223 11.86 7.27 19.45
N THR A 224 10.92 7.36 20.39
CA THR A 224 9.92 8.44 20.42
C THR A 224 10.03 9.19 21.74
N PRO A 225 9.67 10.49 21.78
CA PRO A 225 9.58 11.21 23.04
C PRO A 225 8.55 10.55 23.96
N LEU A 226 8.78 10.69 25.27
CA LEU A 226 7.81 10.25 26.28
C LEU A 226 6.62 11.20 26.29
N THR A 227 5.46 10.63 26.58
CA THR A 227 4.22 11.35 26.82
C THR A 227 3.68 11.00 28.20
N GLU A 228 2.78 11.80 28.75
CA GLU A 228 2.14 11.52 30.04
C GLU A 228 1.38 10.17 30.04
N ALA A 229 0.85 9.75 28.88
CA ALA A 229 0.20 8.46 28.72
C ALA A 229 1.14 7.26 28.95
N ASP A 230 2.46 7.46 28.86
CA ASP A 230 3.45 6.41 29.05
C ASP A 230 3.75 6.10 30.52
N THR A 231 3.36 6.97 31.45
CA THR A 231 3.68 6.83 32.88
C THR A 231 3.16 5.51 33.47
N ALA A 232 1.96 5.08 33.07
CA ALA A 232 1.39 3.82 33.52
C ALA A 232 2.19 2.60 33.00
N LEU A 233 2.64 2.66 31.74
CA LEU A 233 3.43 1.59 31.13
C LEU A 233 4.86 1.53 31.68
N ILE A 234 5.46 2.67 31.99
CA ILE A 234 6.78 2.77 32.65
C ILE A 234 6.73 2.12 34.03
N LYS A 235 5.72 2.48 34.85
CA LYS A 235 5.52 1.89 36.18
C LYS A 235 5.28 0.39 36.10
N LYS A 236 4.51 -0.05 35.10
CA LYS A 236 4.22 -1.47 34.88
C LYS A 236 5.46 -2.27 34.47
N GLN A 237 6.30 -1.70 33.60
CA GLN A 237 7.55 -2.35 33.22
C GLN A 237 8.54 -2.38 34.40
N ALA A 238 8.58 -1.30 35.20
CA ALA A 238 9.36 -1.06 36.41
C ALA A 238 10.89 -1.11 36.24
N LYS A 239 11.41 -2.10 35.52
CA LYS A 239 12.83 -2.35 35.27
C LYS A 239 13.16 -2.27 33.78
N CYS A 240 14.40 -1.90 33.49
CA CYS A 240 14.98 -1.93 32.16
C CYS A 240 15.27 -3.38 31.75
N PRO A 241 14.72 -3.91 30.64
CA PRO A 241 14.93 -5.31 30.24
C PRO A 241 16.36 -5.60 29.80
N VAL A 242 17.20 -4.58 29.65
CA VAL A 242 18.58 -4.70 29.16
C VAL A 242 19.58 -4.79 30.32
N MET A 243 19.34 -4.05 31.40
CA MET A 243 20.27 -3.92 32.54
C MET A 243 19.64 -4.33 33.89
N ASP A 244 18.35 -4.66 33.91
CA ASP A 244 17.52 -4.95 35.10
C ASP A 244 17.48 -3.83 36.17
N GLU A 245 17.94 -2.63 35.83
CA GLU A 245 17.85 -1.44 36.68
C GLU A 245 16.45 -0.83 36.68
N SER A 246 16.06 -0.21 37.79
CA SER A 246 14.78 0.50 37.91
C SER A 246 14.68 1.67 36.92
N LEU A 247 13.57 1.75 36.19
CA LEU A 247 13.31 2.86 35.28
C LEU A 247 13.15 4.16 36.10
N GLY A 248 13.99 5.16 35.81
CA GLY A 248 14.03 6.43 36.54
C GLY A 248 15.29 6.64 37.39
N SER A 249 16.06 5.58 37.69
CA SER A 249 17.31 5.71 38.47
C SER A 249 18.40 6.51 37.76
N MET A 250 18.40 6.47 36.43
CA MET A 250 19.40 7.09 35.55
C MET A 250 18.82 8.28 34.76
N GLY A 251 17.77 8.91 35.29
CA GLY A 251 17.04 10.01 34.65
C GLY A 251 15.77 9.56 33.93
N GLN A 252 15.26 10.41 33.03
CA GLN A 252 14.01 10.15 32.32
C GLN A 252 14.15 8.89 31.44
N PRO A 253 13.26 7.88 31.58
CA PRO A 253 13.31 6.68 30.75
C PRO A 253 13.22 7.01 29.27
N ILE A 254 13.73 6.12 28.41
CA ILE A 254 13.69 6.28 26.96
C ILE A 254 12.67 5.32 26.37
N LYS A 255 11.68 5.86 25.66
CA LYS A 255 10.67 5.07 24.95
C LYS A 255 11.19 4.63 23.59
N VAL A 256 11.30 3.32 23.42
CA VAL A 256 11.66 2.66 22.16
C VAL A 256 10.49 1.83 21.69
N MET A 257 9.93 2.17 20.54
CA MET A 257 8.89 1.40 19.87
C MET A 257 9.54 0.27 19.08
N VAL A 258 9.09 -0.96 19.30
CA VAL A 258 9.43 -2.13 18.48
C VAL A 258 8.16 -2.57 17.78
N GLY A 259 7.98 -2.16 16.52
CA GLY A 259 6.66 -2.14 15.88
C GLY A 259 5.75 -1.17 16.65
N ASP A 260 4.58 -1.64 17.06
CA ASP A 260 3.60 -0.85 17.83
C ASP A 260 3.72 -1.06 19.36
N LYS A 261 4.73 -1.81 19.82
CA LYS A 261 4.90 -2.14 21.24
C LYS A 261 5.98 -1.24 21.87
N PRO A 262 5.65 -0.46 22.91
CA PRO A 262 6.64 0.35 23.62
C PRO A 262 7.50 -0.50 24.57
N ILE A 263 8.81 -0.26 24.54
CA ILE A 263 9.79 -0.71 25.53
C ILE A 263 10.44 0.54 26.14
N PHE A 264 10.55 0.58 27.46
CA PHE A 264 11.23 1.66 28.17
C PHE A 264 12.63 1.26 28.61
N LEU A 265 13.61 2.13 28.43
CA LEU A 265 15.01 1.87 28.75
C LEU A 265 15.53 2.88 29.78
N CYS A 266 16.46 2.47 30.62
CA CYS A 266 17.11 3.37 31.59
C CYS A 266 18.06 4.38 30.92
N CYS A 267 18.67 4.05 29.77
CA CYS A 267 19.66 4.91 29.12
C CYS A 267 19.76 4.69 27.59
N LYS A 268 20.40 5.66 26.89
CA LYS A 268 20.61 5.59 25.43
C LYS A 268 21.47 4.41 25.01
N GLY A 269 22.38 3.95 25.89
CA GLY A 269 23.25 2.80 25.61
C GLY A 269 22.49 1.51 25.34
N CYS A 270 21.31 1.34 25.95
CA CYS A 270 20.47 0.15 25.79
C CYS A 270 19.81 0.05 24.41
N ILE A 271 19.69 1.16 23.65
CA ILE A 271 19.03 1.18 22.34
C ILE A 271 19.73 0.26 21.34
N LYS A 272 21.06 0.18 21.37
CA LYS A 272 21.82 -0.70 20.46
C LYS A 272 21.48 -2.18 20.69
N LYS A 273 21.32 -2.59 21.95
CA LYS A 273 20.94 -3.97 22.31
C LYS A 273 19.50 -4.28 21.86
N ILE A 274 18.55 -3.37 22.06
CA ILE A 274 17.18 -3.52 21.50
C ILE A 274 17.23 -3.63 19.98
N LYS A 275 18.04 -2.81 19.31
CA LYS A 275 18.22 -2.87 17.85
C LYS A 275 18.80 -4.19 17.37
N ALA A 276 19.63 -4.85 18.17
CA ALA A 276 20.28 -6.12 17.84
C ALA A 276 19.38 -7.35 18.13
N GLU A 277 18.47 -7.29 19.10
CA GLU A 277 17.59 -8.43 19.44
C GLU A 277 16.18 -7.97 19.91
N PRO A 278 15.37 -7.31 19.06
CA PRO A 278 14.10 -6.69 19.47
C PRO A 278 13.09 -7.71 20.01
N ALA A 279 13.01 -8.89 19.39
CA ALA A 279 12.07 -9.94 19.79
C ALA A 279 12.35 -10.46 21.21
N LYS A 280 13.63 -10.63 21.56
CA LYS A 280 14.07 -11.08 22.88
C LYS A 280 13.66 -10.12 23.98
N TYR A 281 13.95 -8.83 23.81
CA TYR A 281 13.61 -7.82 24.82
C TYR A 281 12.11 -7.50 24.85
N LEU A 282 11.40 -7.63 23.71
CA LEU A 282 9.94 -7.57 23.71
C LEU A 282 9.33 -8.68 24.55
N ALA A 283 9.81 -9.93 24.43
CA ALA A 283 9.31 -11.05 25.23
C ALA A 283 9.47 -10.76 26.74
N MET A 284 10.65 -10.27 27.15
CA MET A 284 10.95 -9.93 28.55
C MET A 284 10.00 -8.90 29.17
N VAL A 285 9.43 -7.98 28.39
CA VAL A 285 8.46 -6.98 28.88
C VAL A 285 7.00 -7.40 28.66
N SER A 286 6.75 -8.33 27.73
CA SER A 286 5.42 -8.84 27.41
C SER A 286 4.86 -9.73 28.52
N ASP A 287 5.73 -10.48 29.20
CA ASP A 287 5.35 -11.40 30.28
C ASP A 287 4.85 -10.69 31.56
N LYS A 288 4.98 -9.36 31.63
CA LYS A 288 4.53 -8.52 32.75
C LYS A 288 3.29 -7.68 32.44
N THR A 289 2.59 -7.99 31.34
CA THR A 289 1.45 -7.21 30.86
C THR A 289 0.19 -8.06 30.62
N PRO A 290 -0.86 -7.99 31.47
CA PRO A 290 -2.19 -8.43 31.06
C PRO A 290 -2.66 -7.60 29.84
N PRO A 291 -3.34 -8.24 28.86
CA PRO A 291 -3.65 -7.64 27.57
C PRO A 291 -4.66 -6.51 27.75
N GLY A 292 -4.21 -5.29 27.47
CA GLY A 292 -5.05 -4.11 27.61
C GLY A 292 -4.21 -2.86 27.52
N GLN A 293 -3.85 -2.51 26.28
CA GLN A 293 -3.78 -1.15 25.73
C GLN A 293 -2.86 -1.12 24.49
N ALA A 294 -3.48 -1.26 23.32
CA ALA A 294 -2.99 -0.70 22.05
C ALA A 294 -4.24 -0.30 21.25
N SER A 295 -4.32 0.98 20.87
CA SER A 295 -5.48 1.58 20.23
C SER A 295 -5.70 1.11 18.79
N ALA A 296 -6.96 0.76 18.51
CA ALA A 296 -7.76 1.11 17.33
C ALA A 296 -7.22 0.81 15.92
N LYS A 297 -7.26 -0.47 15.54
CA LYS A 297 -7.99 -1.00 14.34
C LYS A 297 -7.72 -2.51 14.22
N SER A 298 -8.30 -3.32 15.10
CA SER A 298 -8.59 -4.73 14.81
C SER A 298 -9.64 -5.22 15.80
N ALA A 299 -10.44 -6.20 15.37
CA ALA A 299 -11.59 -6.73 16.09
C ALA A 299 -11.36 -6.82 17.61
N ALA A 300 -12.27 -6.20 18.37
CA ALA A 300 -12.15 -6.16 19.82
C ALA A 300 -12.24 -7.57 20.42
N PHE A 301 -11.46 -7.87 21.47
CA PHE A 301 -11.42 -9.18 22.11
C PHE A 301 -12.04 -9.14 23.50
N VAL A 302 -12.76 -10.19 23.87
CA VAL A 302 -13.26 -10.44 25.24
C VAL A 302 -12.81 -11.82 25.71
N PRO A 303 -12.54 -12.02 27.01
CA PRO A 303 -12.12 -13.32 27.52
C PRO A 303 -13.23 -14.35 27.30
N ALA A 304 -12.87 -15.61 26.98
CA ALA A 304 -13.83 -16.70 26.83
C ALA A 304 -14.74 -16.91 28.06
N GLY A 305 -14.28 -16.46 29.23
CA GLY A 305 -14.97 -16.58 30.52
C GLY A 305 -14.70 -17.94 31.16
N SER A 306 -14.34 -17.94 32.44
CA SER A 306 -14.07 -19.18 33.21
C SER A 306 -15.31 -19.71 33.93
N GLU A 307 -16.32 -18.86 34.16
CA GLU A 307 -17.51 -19.20 34.94
C GLU A 307 -18.69 -19.56 34.02
N LYS A 308 -18.92 -20.87 33.86
CA LYS A 308 -20.02 -21.45 33.07
C LYS A 308 -21.32 -21.48 33.88
N VAL A 309 -22.39 -20.95 33.30
CA VAL A 309 -23.76 -21.07 33.83
C VAL A 309 -24.43 -22.34 33.29
N ARG A 310 -24.08 -22.72 32.06
CA ARG A 310 -24.44 -23.97 31.37
C ARG A 310 -23.50 -24.17 30.18
N ASP A 311 -23.58 -25.32 29.51
CA ASP A 311 -22.74 -25.56 28.32
C ASP A 311 -22.92 -24.48 27.25
N GLY A 312 -21.79 -23.90 26.84
CA GLY A 312 -21.73 -22.82 25.87
C GLY A 312 -22.18 -21.45 26.37
N VAL A 313 -22.54 -21.30 27.66
CA VAL A 313 -22.99 -20.01 28.24
C VAL A 313 -22.20 -19.65 29.48
N PHE A 314 -21.65 -18.44 29.44
CA PHE A 314 -20.75 -17.92 30.44
C PHE A 314 -21.33 -16.64 31.06
N LYS A 315 -20.97 -16.39 32.32
CA LYS A 315 -21.22 -15.07 32.91
C LYS A 315 -20.38 -14.01 32.19
N VAL A 316 -20.94 -12.81 32.07
CA VAL A 316 -20.19 -11.65 31.57
C VAL A 316 -19.17 -11.19 32.60
N SER A 317 -18.09 -10.58 32.14
CA SER A 317 -17.09 -9.92 32.98
C SER A 317 -17.08 -8.42 32.73
N THR A 318 -16.28 -7.68 33.49
CA THR A 318 -16.10 -6.23 33.29
C THR A 318 -15.61 -5.88 31.89
N ALA A 319 -14.87 -6.79 31.23
CA ALA A 319 -14.40 -6.62 29.87
C ALA A 319 -15.53 -6.64 28.82
N ASP A 320 -16.69 -7.18 29.17
CA ASP A 320 -17.85 -7.30 28.27
C ASP A 320 -18.72 -6.02 28.25
N ALA A 321 -18.58 -5.14 29.26
CA ALA A 321 -19.42 -3.95 29.43
C ALA A 321 -19.58 -3.06 28.19
N PRO A 322 -18.52 -2.67 27.45
CA PRO A 322 -18.68 -1.82 26.26
C PRO A 322 -19.43 -2.54 25.12
N PHE A 323 -19.32 -3.85 25.01
CA PHE A 323 -19.99 -4.63 23.96
C PHE A 323 -21.45 -4.91 24.30
N ILE A 324 -21.76 -5.11 25.58
CA ILE A 324 -23.13 -5.18 26.09
C ILE A 324 -23.85 -3.85 25.83
N ALA A 325 -23.20 -2.73 26.13
CA ALA A 325 -23.74 -1.38 25.89
C ALA A 325 -23.91 -1.07 24.39
N ALA A 326 -23.06 -1.61 23.53
CA ALA A 326 -23.20 -1.50 22.08
C ALA A 326 -24.34 -2.39 21.55
N GLN A 327 -24.47 -3.62 22.06
CA GLN A 327 -25.45 -4.58 21.58
C GLN A 327 -26.88 -4.25 22.04
N LYS A 328 -27.07 -3.87 23.30
CA LYS A 328 -28.34 -3.45 23.97
C LYS A 328 -29.47 -4.50 24.01
N ARG A 329 -29.68 -5.23 22.92
CA ARG A 329 -30.77 -6.21 22.73
C ARG A 329 -30.23 -7.62 22.47
N CYS A 330 -31.02 -8.62 22.84
CA CYS A 330 -30.74 -10.01 22.55
C CYS A 330 -31.07 -10.32 21.07
N PRO A 331 -30.14 -10.82 20.24
CA PRO A 331 -30.41 -11.08 18.81
C PRO A 331 -31.35 -12.27 18.56
N VAL A 332 -31.75 -12.99 19.62
CA VAL A 332 -32.66 -14.14 19.53
C VAL A 332 -34.11 -13.75 19.80
N MET A 333 -34.34 -12.88 20.78
CA MET A 333 -35.68 -12.49 21.25
C MET A 333 -35.99 -10.99 21.04
N ASP A 334 -35.00 -10.20 20.59
CA ASP A 334 -35.05 -8.74 20.43
C ASP A 334 -35.41 -7.94 21.70
N GLU A 335 -35.34 -8.58 22.87
CA GLU A 335 -35.55 -7.94 24.17
C GLU A 335 -34.27 -7.30 24.73
N PRO A 336 -34.37 -6.31 25.64
CA PRO A 336 -33.22 -5.79 26.37
C PRO A 336 -32.40 -6.88 27.07
N LEU A 337 -31.08 -6.75 27.07
CA LEU A 337 -30.18 -7.77 27.61
C LEU A 337 -30.32 -8.01 29.12
N ASP A 338 -30.91 -7.07 29.85
CA ASP A 338 -31.19 -7.09 31.29
C ASP A 338 -32.62 -7.51 31.65
N ALA A 339 -33.51 -7.71 30.67
CA ALA A 339 -34.94 -7.97 30.93
C ALA A 339 -35.23 -9.34 31.56
N MET A 340 -34.37 -10.35 31.33
CA MET A 340 -34.68 -11.77 31.62
C MET A 340 -33.56 -12.47 32.44
N GLY A 341 -32.88 -11.71 33.31
CA GLY A 341 -31.83 -12.21 34.20
C GLY A 341 -30.41 -12.22 33.62
N GLY A 342 -30.25 -11.76 32.37
CA GLY A 342 -28.98 -11.52 31.70
C GLY A 342 -28.30 -10.21 32.13
N PRO A 343 -27.19 -9.82 31.48
CA PRO A 343 -26.62 -10.40 30.26
C PRO A 343 -25.77 -11.65 30.49
N TYR A 344 -25.88 -12.63 29.59
CA TYR A 344 -24.99 -13.79 29.49
C TYR A 344 -24.21 -13.76 28.18
N LYS A 345 -23.05 -14.42 28.15
CA LYS A 345 -22.16 -14.50 26.99
C LYS A 345 -22.18 -15.89 26.38
N VAL A 346 -22.26 -15.95 25.05
CA VAL A 346 -22.24 -17.19 24.27
C VAL A 346 -21.17 -17.13 23.20
N ASN A 347 -20.49 -18.25 22.99
CA ASN A 347 -19.57 -18.41 21.86
C ASN A 347 -20.33 -18.73 20.57
N ALA A 348 -20.21 -17.86 19.59
CA ALA A 348 -20.65 -18.05 18.21
C ALA A 348 -19.43 -17.99 17.30
N SER A 349 -18.88 -19.16 16.90
CA SER A 349 -17.73 -19.26 15.99
C SER A 349 -16.51 -18.40 16.39
N GLY A 350 -16.16 -18.42 17.67
CA GLY A 350 -15.03 -17.64 18.20
C GLY A 350 -15.33 -16.17 18.43
N LYS A 351 -16.61 -15.76 18.38
CA LYS A 351 -17.09 -14.42 18.73
C LYS A 351 -18.09 -14.46 19.88
N ALA A 352 -18.15 -13.40 20.67
CA ALA A 352 -19.08 -13.30 21.79
C ALA A 352 -20.41 -12.68 21.33
N ILE A 353 -21.51 -13.39 21.61
CA ILE A 353 -22.87 -12.85 21.50
C ILE A 353 -23.47 -12.74 22.90
N TYR A 354 -24.07 -11.59 23.22
CA TYR A 354 -24.74 -11.40 24.50
C TYR A 354 -26.22 -11.77 24.41
N ILE A 355 -26.77 -12.42 25.43
CA ILE A 355 -28.18 -12.84 25.48
C ILE A 355 -28.84 -12.50 26.82
N CYS A 356 -30.15 -12.25 26.77
CA CYS A 356 -30.93 -11.88 27.95
C CYS A 356 -31.24 -13.07 28.87
N CYS A 357 -31.19 -14.31 28.39
CA CYS A 357 -31.44 -15.50 29.21
C CYS A 357 -30.64 -16.72 28.73
N PRO A 358 -30.36 -17.71 29.60
CA PRO A 358 -29.81 -18.99 29.20
C PRO A 358 -30.90 -19.86 28.52
N GLY A 359 -31.86 -19.32 27.78
CA GLY A 359 -32.66 -20.12 26.82
C GLY A 359 -32.00 -20.11 25.43
N CYS A 360 -31.45 -18.96 25.05
CA CYS A 360 -31.14 -18.61 23.66
C CYS A 360 -29.88 -19.26 23.07
N ALA A 361 -28.92 -19.70 23.89
CA ALA A 361 -27.64 -20.22 23.40
C ALA A 361 -27.73 -21.47 22.53
N LYS A 362 -28.71 -22.36 22.71
CA LYS A 362 -28.86 -23.54 21.83
C LYS A 362 -29.10 -23.13 20.38
N LYS A 363 -29.90 -22.07 20.16
CA LYS A 363 -30.14 -21.52 18.82
C LYS A 363 -28.87 -20.89 18.24
N ILE A 364 -28.12 -20.16 19.05
CA ILE A 364 -26.85 -19.54 18.64
C ILE A 364 -25.79 -20.58 18.30
N ALA A 365 -25.69 -21.66 19.08
CA ALA A 365 -24.77 -22.76 18.80
C ALA A 365 -25.12 -23.53 17.53
N ALA A 366 -26.42 -23.66 17.21
CA ALA A 366 -26.89 -24.35 16.02
C ALA A 366 -26.65 -23.54 14.73
N ASP A 367 -26.71 -22.21 14.78
CA ASP A 367 -26.50 -21.34 13.63
C ASP A 367 -25.77 -20.04 14.00
N PRO A 368 -24.47 -20.10 14.32
CA PRO A 368 -23.71 -18.95 14.81
C PRO A 368 -23.62 -17.83 13.77
N LYS A 369 -23.54 -18.18 12.48
CA LYS A 369 -23.43 -17.22 11.38
C LYS A 369 -24.68 -16.35 11.28
N LYS A 370 -25.88 -16.95 11.34
CA LYS A 370 -27.14 -16.21 11.30
C LYS A 370 -27.23 -15.13 12.37
N TYR A 371 -26.82 -15.42 13.61
CA TYR A 371 -26.90 -14.44 14.70
C TYR A 371 -25.82 -13.37 14.62
N LEU A 372 -24.64 -13.68 14.08
CA LEU A 372 -23.61 -12.68 13.77
C LEU A 372 -24.07 -11.73 12.65
N ASP A 373 -24.79 -12.23 11.65
CA ASP A 373 -25.37 -11.42 10.57
C ASP A 373 -26.49 -10.50 11.10
N ILE A 374 -27.32 -10.98 12.04
CA ILE A 374 -28.33 -10.17 12.73
C ILE A 374 -27.67 -9.00 13.48
N LEU A 375 -26.61 -9.28 14.24
CA LEU A 375 -25.86 -8.23 14.95
C LEU A 375 -25.26 -7.21 13.99
N THR A 376 -24.70 -7.68 12.87
CA THR A 376 -24.10 -6.81 11.86
C THR A 376 -25.16 -5.89 11.23
N LYS A 377 -26.37 -6.40 10.94
CA LYS A 377 -27.50 -5.60 10.46
C LYS A 377 -27.99 -4.58 11.50
N GLN A 378 -27.84 -4.87 12.78
CA GLN A 378 -28.13 -3.95 13.89
C GLN A 378 -26.99 -2.95 14.16
N GLY A 379 -25.93 -2.94 13.34
CA GLY A 379 -24.76 -2.08 13.53
C GLY A 379 -23.86 -2.51 14.70
N VAL A 380 -24.05 -3.72 15.22
CA VAL A 380 -23.31 -4.27 16.35
C VAL A 380 -22.22 -5.22 15.85
N THR A 381 -20.96 -4.94 16.21
CA THR A 381 -19.85 -5.83 15.89
C THR A 381 -19.52 -6.74 17.07
N ALA A 382 -19.70 -8.05 16.92
CA ALA A 382 -19.38 -9.02 17.95
C ALA A 382 -17.86 -9.14 18.19
N PRO A 383 -17.37 -9.02 19.44
CA PRO A 383 -15.96 -9.15 19.76
C PRO A 383 -15.49 -10.60 19.63
N LEU A 384 -14.21 -10.82 19.37
CA LEU A 384 -13.59 -12.15 19.35
C LEU A 384 -13.42 -12.69 20.77
N LEU A 385 -13.69 -13.96 20.98
CA LEU A 385 -13.41 -14.66 22.22
C LEU A 385 -11.95 -15.10 22.25
N ARG A 386 -11.23 -14.78 23.32
CA ARG A 386 -9.83 -15.16 23.52
C ARG A 386 -9.59 -15.88 24.84
#